data_AF-A0AAD1ZA79-F1
#
_entry.id   AF-A0AAD1ZA79-F1
#
_cell.length_a   1.000
_cell.length_b   1.000
_cell.length_c   1.000
_cell.angle_alpha   90.00
_cell.angle_beta   90.00
_cell.angle_gamma   90.00
#
_symmetry.space_group_name_H-M   'P 1'
#
loop_
_entity.id
_entity.type
_entity.pdbx_description
1 polymer ?
#
loop_
_entity_poly.entity_id
_entity_poly.type
_entity_poly.pdbx_seq_one_letter_code
_entity_poly.pdbx_strand_id
1 'polypeptide(L)'
;MENSSMVKIGPVGNANYGNMWDEKGRTEIVQIFVSHDTKIHSLQFLYANDDGELVLSDKHGRSTAGDNFNVESLNYPSEYITSVSGKYDNISGIKSITFGTNLGTHGPFGETSEDDKGFMLHLGSKRQFGGFHGTADSWLRSIGIYVKLISTLASLKEKEVPKLHCLKKDDINIM
;
A
#
# COMPACT_ATOMS: atom_id res chain seq x y z
N MET A 1 6.14 -11.36 -19.46
CA MET A 1 5.89 -10.30 -18.47
C MET A 1 4.85 -9.38 -19.05
N GLU A 2 3.63 -9.39 -18.51
CA GLU A 2 2.57 -8.50 -18.95
C GLU A 2 3.05 -7.07 -18.69
N ASN A 3 3.20 -6.27 -19.74
CA ASN A 3 3.63 -4.88 -19.63
C ASN A 3 2.44 -4.07 -19.11
N SER A 4 2.10 -4.27 -17.83
CA SER A 4 0.94 -3.69 -17.19
C SER A 4 1.14 -2.18 -17.17
N SER A 5 0.34 -1.46 -17.96
CA SER A 5 0.26 -0.02 -17.91
C SER A 5 -0.13 0.41 -16.48
N MET A 6 0.70 1.24 -15.86
CA MET A 6 0.49 1.77 -14.53
C MET A 6 0.47 3.30 -14.56
N VAL A 7 -0.37 3.90 -13.73
CA VAL A 7 -0.40 5.35 -13.51
C VAL A 7 0.43 5.68 -12.27
N LYS A 8 1.36 6.63 -12.39
CA LYS A 8 2.16 7.14 -11.27
C LYS A 8 1.42 8.30 -10.61
N ILE A 9 1.11 8.19 -9.32
CA ILE A 9 0.39 9.21 -8.54
C ILE A 9 1.30 9.78 -7.45
N GLY A 10 1.25 11.09 -7.26
CA GLY A 10 2.12 11.82 -6.34
C GLY A 10 3.53 12.07 -6.93
N PRO A 11 4.57 12.21 -6.08
CA PRO A 11 4.54 11.99 -4.64
C PRO A 11 3.95 13.20 -3.87
N VAL A 12 3.42 12.92 -2.67
CA VAL A 12 3.07 13.93 -1.67
C VAL A 12 4.21 14.05 -0.65
N GLY A 13 4.32 15.18 0.05
CA GLY A 13 5.46 15.48 0.92
C GLY A 13 6.41 16.49 0.29
N ASN A 14 7.70 16.41 0.65
CA ASN A 14 8.74 17.33 0.18
C ASN A 14 9.68 16.65 -0.83
N ALA A 15 9.20 16.45 -2.06
CA ALA A 15 9.90 15.70 -3.10
C ALA A 15 11.15 16.37 -3.68
N ASN A 16 11.45 17.61 -3.28
CA ASN A 16 12.64 18.35 -3.72
C ASN A 16 13.91 17.96 -2.95
N TYR A 17 13.79 17.13 -1.91
CA TYR A 17 14.88 16.72 -1.04
C TYR A 17 14.99 15.20 -0.95
N GLY A 18 16.20 14.72 -0.71
CA GLY A 18 16.51 13.31 -0.61
C GLY A 18 16.68 12.61 -1.96
N ASN A 19 17.12 11.36 -1.89
CA ASN A 19 17.34 10.53 -3.05
C ASN A 19 16.04 9.85 -3.46
N MET A 20 15.81 9.74 -4.77
CA MET A 20 14.67 9.02 -5.31
C MET A 20 14.78 7.52 -5.03
N TRP A 21 13.63 6.91 -4.74
CA TRP A 21 13.47 5.47 -4.67
C TRP A 21 12.17 5.07 -5.39
N ASP A 22 12.18 3.91 -6.03
CA ASP A 22 11.08 3.47 -6.90
C ASP A 22 10.94 1.95 -6.83
N GLU A 23 9.80 1.48 -6.31
CA GLU A 23 9.43 0.08 -6.17
C GLU A 23 8.27 -0.30 -7.10
N LYS A 24 8.19 0.34 -8.28
CA LYS A 24 7.22 0.00 -9.33
C LYS A 24 7.22 -1.50 -9.61
N GLY A 25 6.04 -2.10 -9.62
CA GLY A 25 5.82 -3.51 -9.90
C GLY A 25 5.87 -4.43 -8.67
N ARG A 26 6.35 -3.95 -7.52
CA ARG A 26 6.37 -4.74 -6.28
C ARG A 26 5.07 -4.58 -5.51
N THR A 27 4.21 -5.60 -5.56
CA THR A 27 2.81 -5.47 -5.08
C THR A 27 2.41 -6.41 -3.97
N GLU A 28 3.10 -7.54 -3.83
CA GLU A 28 2.77 -8.58 -2.86
C GLU A 28 3.47 -8.32 -1.53
N ILE A 29 3.01 -7.32 -0.78
CA ILE A 29 3.56 -6.97 0.54
C ILE A 29 3.11 -7.99 1.58
N VAL A 30 4.09 -8.53 2.32
CA VAL A 30 3.88 -9.44 3.46
C VAL A 30 4.06 -8.68 4.77
N GLN A 31 5.09 -7.84 4.87
CA GLN A 31 5.35 -7.02 6.05
C GLN A 31 5.77 -5.61 5.69
N ILE A 32 5.43 -4.66 6.56
CA ILE A 32 5.86 -3.27 6.51
C ILE A 32 6.62 -2.96 7.80
N PHE A 33 7.84 -2.46 7.66
CA PHE A 33 8.68 -2.01 8.77
C PHE A 33 8.70 -0.49 8.77
N VAL A 34 8.28 0.11 9.88
CA VAL A 34 8.14 1.57 10.01
C VAL A 34 8.96 2.06 11.21
N SER A 35 9.94 2.93 10.97
CA SER A 35 10.63 3.68 12.04
C SER A 35 10.11 5.11 12.06
N HIS A 36 9.73 5.61 13.24
CA HIS A 36 9.09 6.91 13.36
C HIS A 36 9.22 7.55 14.76
N ASP A 37 8.96 8.85 14.80
CA ASP A 37 8.73 9.68 15.99
C ASP A 37 7.86 10.88 15.56
N THR A 38 8.27 12.11 15.85
CA THR A 38 7.90 13.34 15.14
C THR A 38 7.85 13.28 13.61
N LYS A 39 8.45 12.28 12.94
CA LYS A 39 8.35 12.05 11.49
C LYS A 39 8.56 10.58 11.12
N ILE A 40 8.35 10.22 9.86
CA ILE A 40 8.70 8.88 9.36
C ILE A 40 10.18 8.84 9.00
N HIS A 41 10.99 8.13 9.79
CA HIS A 41 12.43 7.98 9.56
C HIS A 41 12.75 6.96 8.49
N SER A 42 12.04 5.83 8.45
CA SER A 42 12.22 4.88 7.36
C SER A 42 11.03 3.98 7.12
N LEU A 43 10.89 3.56 5.86
CA LEU A 43 10.05 2.46 5.45
C LEU A 43 10.91 1.34 4.85
N GLN A 44 10.54 0.10 5.13
CA GLN A 44 11.07 -1.07 4.45
C GLN A 44 9.95 -2.09 4.30
N PHE A 45 10.00 -2.89 3.25
CA PHE A 45 8.93 -3.79 2.89
C PHE A 45 9.50 -5.19 2.65
N LEU A 46 8.80 -6.20 3.17
CA LEU A 46 9.04 -7.60 2.79
C LEU A 46 8.00 -7.98 1.74
N TYR A 47 8.47 -8.40 0.57
CA TYR A 47 7.61 -8.82 -0.55
C TYR A 47 7.67 -10.32 -0.74
N ALA A 48 6.57 -10.92 -1.18
CA ALA A 48 6.59 -12.23 -1.84
C ALA A 48 6.87 -12.05 -3.34
N ASN A 49 7.74 -12.88 -3.91
CA ASN A 49 7.94 -12.92 -5.37
C ASN A 49 7.15 -14.07 -6.02
N ASP A 50 7.16 -14.13 -7.35
CA ASP A 50 6.43 -15.15 -8.11
C ASP A 50 6.96 -16.58 -7.87
N ASP A 51 8.19 -16.72 -7.38
CA ASP A 51 8.82 -17.99 -7.01
C ASP A 51 8.44 -18.46 -5.58
N GLY A 52 7.65 -17.65 -4.85
CA GLY A 52 7.23 -17.92 -3.47
C GLY A 52 8.29 -17.57 -2.41
N GLU A 53 9.36 -16.88 -2.80
CA GLU A 53 10.41 -16.41 -1.89
C GLU A 53 10.07 -15.04 -1.30
N LEU A 54 10.62 -14.76 -0.11
CA LEU A 54 10.49 -13.48 0.56
C LEU A 54 11.71 -12.60 0.27
N VAL A 55 11.47 -11.43 -0.33
CA VAL A 55 12.50 -10.47 -0.74
C VAL A 55 12.32 -9.18 0.04
N LEU A 56 13.33 -8.82 0.84
CA LEU A 56 13.34 -7.57 1.57
C LEU A 56 13.76 -6.42 0.64
N SER A 57 13.04 -5.30 0.70
CA SER A 57 13.40 -4.09 -0.03
C SER A 57 14.62 -3.40 0.54
N ASP A 58 15.18 -2.46 -0.22
CA ASP A 58 16.03 -1.43 0.37
C ASP A 58 15.23 -0.66 1.43
N LYS A 59 15.94 -0.15 2.44
CA LYS A 59 15.36 0.74 3.44
C LYS A 59 15.29 2.15 2.88
N HIS A 60 14.09 2.72 2.83
CA HIS A 60 13.85 4.09 2.34
C HIS A 60 13.89 5.06 3.51
N GLY A 61 14.99 5.78 3.62
CA GLY A 61 15.37 6.52 4.82
C GLY A 61 16.50 5.80 5.57
N ARG A 62 17.20 6.49 6.47
CA ARG A 62 18.45 5.96 7.06
C ARG A 62 18.48 6.02 8.57
N SER A 63 17.77 6.95 9.18
CA SER A 63 17.90 7.22 10.60
C SER A 63 17.35 6.06 11.42
N THR A 64 18.21 5.48 12.27
CA THR A 64 17.79 4.60 13.36
C THR A 64 17.44 5.40 14.62
N ALA A 65 17.39 6.73 14.54
CA ALA A 65 17.11 7.62 15.67
C ALA A 65 15.61 7.82 15.91
N GLY A 66 14.73 7.11 15.18
CA GLY A 66 13.33 7.04 15.55
C GLY A 66 13.19 6.25 16.84
N ASP A 67 12.61 6.88 17.86
CA ASP A 67 12.38 6.24 19.16
C ASP A 67 11.37 5.08 19.06
N ASN A 68 10.56 5.04 18.00
CA ASN A 68 9.56 4.00 17.76
C ASN A 68 9.85 3.19 16.49
N PHE A 69 9.54 1.89 16.57
CA PHE A 69 9.62 0.96 15.46
C PHE A 69 8.44 -0.02 15.48
N ASN A 70 7.74 -0.14 14.35
CA ASN A 70 6.59 -1.02 14.17
C ASN A 70 6.85 -2.02 13.04
N VAL A 71 6.34 -3.24 13.22
CA VAL A 71 6.29 -4.27 12.18
C VAL A 71 4.83 -4.63 11.96
N GLU A 72 4.32 -4.28 10.78
CA GLU A 72 2.95 -4.57 10.38
C GLU A 72 2.95 -5.78 9.45
N SER A 73 2.39 -6.89 9.92
CA SER A 73 2.23 -8.09 9.10
C SER A 73 0.84 -8.08 8.48
N LEU A 74 0.79 -8.16 7.15
CA LEU A 74 -0.48 -8.28 6.43
C LEU A 74 -0.90 -9.76 6.39
N ASN A 75 -2.21 -10.02 6.37
CA ASN A 75 -2.76 -11.35 6.20
C ASN A 75 -2.62 -11.84 4.75
N TYR A 76 -1.38 -12.02 4.30
CA TYR A 76 -1.02 -12.45 2.95
C TYR A 76 -1.52 -13.89 2.67
N PRO A 77 -2.05 -14.18 1.46
CA PRO A 77 -2.22 -13.25 0.35
C PRO A 77 -3.52 -12.44 0.42
N SER A 78 -4.44 -12.73 1.35
CA SER A 78 -5.80 -12.18 1.37
C SER A 78 -5.91 -10.67 1.61
N GLU A 79 -4.92 -10.10 2.30
CA GLU A 79 -4.83 -8.67 2.60
C GLU A 79 -3.91 -7.93 1.63
N TYR A 80 -4.35 -6.76 1.16
CA TYR A 80 -3.63 -5.95 0.19
C TYR A 80 -3.90 -4.46 0.37
N ILE A 81 -2.94 -3.63 -0.03
CA ILE A 81 -3.03 -2.17 0.06
C ILE A 81 -4.15 -1.64 -0.85
N THR A 82 -5.01 -0.81 -0.26
CA THR A 82 -6.11 -0.08 -0.92
C THR A 82 -5.95 1.44 -0.78
N SER A 83 -5.11 1.92 0.14
CA SER A 83 -4.80 3.35 0.22
C SER A 83 -3.55 3.61 1.06
N VAL A 84 -2.99 4.81 0.88
CA VAL A 84 -2.02 5.39 1.81
C VAL A 84 -2.48 6.79 2.15
N SER A 85 -2.54 7.11 3.44
CA SER A 85 -2.89 8.45 3.93
C SER A 85 -1.92 8.88 5.02
N GLY A 86 -2.01 10.12 5.44
CA GLY A 86 -1.17 10.65 6.51
C GLY A 86 -1.11 12.16 6.50
N LYS A 87 -0.08 12.70 7.15
CA LYS A 87 0.22 14.13 7.14
C LYS A 87 1.68 14.40 6.77
N TYR A 88 1.94 15.59 6.24
CA TYR A 88 3.28 16.06 5.90
C TYR A 88 3.44 17.56 6.16
N ASP A 89 4.69 17.99 6.31
CA ASP A 89 5.07 19.40 6.27
C ASP A 89 6.00 19.67 5.07
N ASN A 90 6.25 20.94 4.76
CA ASN A 90 7.13 21.34 3.67
C ASN A 90 8.62 21.32 4.04
N ILE A 91 8.98 20.94 5.28
CA ILE A 91 10.35 21.04 5.82
C ILE A 91 10.93 19.63 6.02
N SER A 92 10.38 18.88 6.97
CA SER A 92 10.70 17.49 7.25
C SER A 92 10.17 16.57 6.16
N GLY A 93 8.97 16.79 5.62
CA GLY A 93 8.34 15.85 4.69
C GLY A 93 7.27 15.01 5.38
N ILE A 94 7.28 13.68 5.21
CA ILE A 94 6.22 12.83 5.75
C ILE A 94 6.28 12.77 7.28
N LYS A 95 5.21 13.25 7.92
CA LYS A 95 5.05 13.33 9.38
C LYS A 95 4.37 12.10 9.94
N SER A 96 3.31 11.67 9.27
CA SER A 96 2.62 10.43 9.60
C SER A 96 2.22 9.65 8.36
N ILE A 97 2.02 8.35 8.54
CA ILE A 97 1.54 7.45 7.50
C ILE A 97 0.58 6.40 8.06
N THR A 98 -0.49 6.15 7.33
CA THR A 98 -1.45 5.07 7.55
C THR A 98 -1.58 4.27 6.27
N PHE A 99 -1.47 2.95 6.37
CA PHE A 99 -1.71 2.03 5.27
C PHE A 99 -3.12 1.49 5.38
N GLY A 100 -3.98 1.84 4.42
CA GLY A 100 -5.31 1.24 4.30
C GLY A 100 -5.24 -0.05 3.49
N THR A 101 -5.93 -1.09 3.95
CA THR A 101 -6.05 -2.38 3.29
C THR A 101 -7.51 -2.70 3.00
N ASN A 102 -7.77 -3.85 2.36
CA ASN A 102 -9.13 -4.36 2.23
C ASN A 102 -9.70 -4.94 3.55
N LEU A 103 -8.86 -5.16 4.57
CA LEU A 103 -9.27 -5.70 5.86
C LEU A 103 -9.27 -4.68 6.99
N GLY A 104 -8.63 -3.52 6.81
CA GLY A 104 -8.59 -2.47 7.82
C GLY A 104 -7.54 -1.42 7.53
N THR A 105 -6.89 -0.94 8.58
CA THR A 105 -5.85 0.10 8.51
C THR A 105 -4.72 -0.23 9.48
N HIS A 106 -3.49 0.07 9.08
CA HIS A 106 -2.30 -0.01 9.92
C HIS A 106 -1.71 1.40 10.11
N GLY A 107 -1.51 1.81 11.36
CA GLY A 107 -1.14 3.17 11.75
C GLY A 107 -2.33 3.96 12.32
N PRO A 108 -2.25 5.30 12.40
CA PRO A 108 -1.15 6.14 11.91
C PRO A 108 0.15 5.91 12.68
N PHE A 109 1.25 5.89 11.96
CA PHE A 109 2.60 5.97 12.53
C PHE A 109 3.11 7.40 12.41
N GLY A 110 3.93 7.84 13.36
CA GLY A 110 4.46 9.19 13.47
C GLY A 110 3.54 10.18 14.20
N GLU A 111 4.11 11.29 14.64
CA GLU A 111 3.39 12.36 15.34
C GLU A 111 3.11 13.55 14.41
N THR A 112 1.97 14.20 14.64
CA THR A 112 1.51 15.30 13.80
C THR A 112 1.13 16.53 14.61
N SER A 113 1.29 17.69 13.99
CA SER A 113 0.77 18.97 14.45
C SER A 113 -0.54 19.36 13.74
N GLU A 114 -1.20 20.42 14.21
CA GLU A 114 -2.37 21.00 13.55
C GLU A 114 -2.01 21.67 12.20
N ASP A 115 -0.79 22.20 12.08
CA ASP A 115 -0.31 22.89 10.88
C ASP A 115 0.13 21.91 9.76
N ASP A 116 0.28 20.63 10.08
CA ASP A 116 0.66 19.60 9.10
C ASP A 116 -0.48 19.35 8.10
N LYS A 117 -0.12 19.23 6.81
CA LYS A 117 -1.07 19.02 5.72
C LYS A 117 -1.45 17.56 5.58
N GLY A 118 -2.75 17.27 5.57
CA GLY A 118 -3.28 15.93 5.31
C GLY A 118 -3.18 15.51 3.84
N PHE A 119 -3.00 14.21 3.61
CA PHE A 119 -3.10 13.60 2.29
C PHE A 119 -3.80 12.25 2.35
N MET A 120 -4.38 11.84 1.22
CA MET A 120 -4.93 10.51 1.00
C MET A 120 -4.76 10.12 -0.47
N LEU A 121 -4.10 9.00 -0.70
CA LEU A 121 -3.93 8.35 -2.00
C LEU A 121 -4.75 7.06 -1.99
N HIS A 122 -5.94 7.10 -2.61
CA HIS A 122 -6.83 5.96 -2.68
C HIS A 122 -6.58 5.13 -3.95
N LEU A 123 -6.48 3.82 -3.78
CA LEU A 123 -6.53 2.84 -4.87
C LEU A 123 -7.97 2.37 -5.00
N GLY A 124 -8.41 2.03 -6.22
CA GLY A 124 -9.76 1.50 -6.42
C GLY A 124 -10.01 0.21 -5.61
N SER A 125 -11.25 -0.28 -5.65
CA SER A 125 -11.74 -1.42 -4.83
C SER A 125 -11.12 -2.80 -5.12
N LYS A 126 -10.05 -2.87 -5.92
CA LYS A 126 -9.39 -4.11 -6.36
C LYS A 126 -7.91 -4.10 -6.03
N ARG A 127 -7.20 -5.19 -6.30
CA ARG A 127 -5.73 -5.30 -6.22
C ARG A 127 -5.01 -4.44 -7.28
N GLN A 128 -5.22 -3.14 -7.20
CA GLN A 128 -4.67 -2.17 -8.13
C GLN A 128 -3.39 -1.52 -7.63
N PHE A 129 -2.93 -1.87 -6.42
CA PHE A 129 -1.62 -1.42 -5.97
C PHE A 129 -0.54 -1.88 -6.97
N GLY A 130 0.31 -0.95 -7.40
CA GLY A 130 1.35 -1.16 -8.41
C GLY A 130 2.76 -0.91 -7.91
N GLY A 131 2.95 -0.66 -6.61
CA GLY A 131 4.24 -0.32 -6.02
C GLY A 131 4.28 1.09 -5.45
N PHE A 132 5.30 1.36 -4.63
CA PHE A 132 5.55 2.67 -4.05
C PHE A 132 6.67 3.40 -4.79
N HIS A 133 6.72 4.73 -4.63
CA HIS A 133 7.87 5.54 -4.99
C HIS A 133 7.96 6.75 -4.08
N GLY A 134 9.10 7.43 -4.08
CA GLY A 134 9.25 8.65 -3.31
C GLY A 134 10.67 9.16 -3.26
N THR A 135 10.94 9.93 -2.21
CA THR A 135 12.26 10.45 -1.91
C THR A 135 12.56 10.26 -0.43
N ALA A 136 13.83 10.00 -0.10
CA ALA A 136 14.27 9.84 1.27
C ALA A 136 15.75 10.21 1.44
N ASP A 137 16.11 10.70 2.62
CA ASP A 137 17.49 10.91 3.04
C ASP A 137 17.72 10.27 4.43
N SER A 138 17.93 11.08 5.47
CA SER A 138 17.90 10.62 6.85
C SER A 138 16.50 10.17 7.24
N TRP A 139 15.45 10.74 6.63
CA TRP A 139 14.06 10.35 6.84
C TRP A 139 13.25 10.36 5.53
N LEU A 140 12.01 9.88 5.60
CA LEU A 140 11.10 9.83 4.45
C LEU A 140 10.62 11.24 4.10
N ARG A 141 10.96 11.71 2.89
CA ARG A 141 10.63 13.07 2.44
C ARG A 141 9.31 13.12 1.71
N SER A 142 9.07 12.16 0.83
CA SER A 142 7.85 12.09 0.04
C SER A 142 7.46 10.64 -0.25
N ILE A 143 6.17 10.41 -0.50
CA ILE A 143 5.66 9.10 -0.90
C ILE A 143 4.59 9.23 -1.99
N GLY A 144 4.57 8.29 -2.91
CA GLY A 144 3.56 8.14 -3.94
C GLY A 144 3.32 6.68 -4.26
N ILE A 145 2.33 6.43 -5.11
CA ILE A 145 1.89 5.09 -5.47
C ILE A 145 1.84 4.93 -6.99
N TYR A 146 2.04 3.70 -7.44
CA TYR A 146 1.64 3.27 -8.77
C TYR A 146 0.28 2.56 -8.69
N VAL A 147 -0.57 2.79 -9.69
CA VAL A 147 -1.88 2.17 -9.81
C VAL A 147 -1.89 1.28 -11.06
N LYS A 148 -2.09 -0.03 -10.89
CA LYS A 148 -2.35 -0.98 -11.98
C LYS A 148 -3.69 -0.67 -12.62
N LEU A 149 -3.67 -0.49 -13.94
CA LEU A 149 -4.90 -0.32 -14.72
C LEU A 149 -5.65 -1.64 -14.85
N ILE A 150 -6.97 -1.54 -14.87
CA ILE A 150 -7.86 -2.66 -15.17
C ILE A 150 -7.72 -2.92 -16.68
N SER A 151 -6.91 -3.91 -17.05
CA SER A 151 -6.53 -4.16 -18.45
C SER A 151 -7.57 -4.98 -19.23
N THR A 152 -8.50 -5.67 -18.55
CA THR A 152 -9.51 -6.51 -19.19
C THR A 152 -10.89 -6.35 -18.57
N LEU A 153 -11.95 -6.38 -19.39
CA LEU A 153 -13.34 -6.45 -18.91
C LEU A 153 -13.61 -7.72 -18.10
N ALA A 154 -12.84 -8.80 -18.32
CA ALA A 154 -12.92 -10.03 -17.54
C ALA A 154 -12.60 -9.79 -16.06
N SER A 155 -11.60 -8.96 -15.76
CA SER A 155 -11.28 -8.56 -14.37
C SER A 155 -12.40 -7.77 -13.69
N LEU A 156 -13.38 -7.23 -14.44
CA LEU A 156 -14.59 -6.59 -13.91
C LEU A 156 -15.71 -7.57 -13.56
N LYS A 157 -15.69 -8.81 -14.09
CA LYS A 157 -16.80 -9.77 -14.02
C LYS A 157 -16.79 -10.70 -12.81
N GLU A 158 -15.79 -10.66 -11.92
CA GLU A 158 -15.75 -11.50 -10.71
C GLU A 158 -16.89 -11.24 -9.69
N LYS A 159 -17.82 -10.31 -9.98
CA LYS A 159 -18.92 -9.92 -9.08
C LYS A 159 -20.26 -10.64 -9.27
N GLU A 160 -20.40 -11.58 -10.20
CA GLU A 160 -21.66 -12.34 -10.35
C GLU A 160 -21.42 -13.85 -10.21
N VAL A 161 -21.29 -14.33 -8.96
CA VAL A 161 -21.65 -15.71 -8.65
C VAL A 161 -23.02 -15.66 -7.99
N PRO A 162 -24.11 -16.05 -8.67
CA PRO A 162 -25.40 -16.24 -8.02
C PRO A 162 -25.23 -17.31 -6.94
N LYS A 163 -25.66 -17.02 -5.71
CA LYS A 163 -25.89 -18.07 -4.71
C LYS A 163 -26.89 -19.05 -5.32
N LEU A 164 -26.45 -20.25 -5.70
CA LEU A 164 -27.37 -21.35 -5.98
C LEU A 164 -28.07 -21.65 -4.66
N HIS A 165 -29.33 -21.22 -4.55
CA HIS A 165 -30.24 -21.82 -3.59
C HIS A 165 -30.69 -23.14 -4.22
N CYS A 166 -30.17 -24.25 -3.71
CA CYS A 166 -30.60 -25.58 -4.08
C CYS A 166 -32.06 -25.74 -3.60
N LEU A 167 -33.04 -25.47 -4.47
CA LEU A 167 -34.39 -25.97 -4.24
C LEU A 167 -34.36 -27.47 -4.50
N LYS A 168 -34.81 -28.21 -3.49
CA LYS A 168 -34.84 -29.67 -3.41
C LYS A 168 -35.66 -30.23 -4.57
N LYS A 169 -35.18 -31.33 -5.14
CA LYS A 169 -35.98 -32.22 -6.00
C LYS A 169 -37.11 -32.80 -5.16
N ASP A 170 -38.29 -32.20 -5.17
CA ASP A 170 -39.54 -32.89 -4.77
C ASP A 170 -40.77 -32.52 -5.62
N ASP A 171 -40.64 -31.66 -6.64
CA ASP A 171 -41.72 -31.43 -7.63
C ASP A 171 -41.58 -32.35 -8.87
N ILE A 172 -41.46 -33.66 -8.64
CA ILE A 172 -41.70 -34.67 -9.69
C ILE A 172 -43.04 -35.36 -9.36
N ASN A 173 -44.08 -34.91 -10.04
CA ASN A 173 -45.45 -35.42 -9.96
C ASN A 173 -45.56 -36.73 -10.77
N ILE A 174 -45.95 -37.87 -10.16
CA ILE A 174 -46.39 -39.07 -10.89
C ILE A 174 -47.56 -39.74 -10.14
N MET A 175 -48.72 -39.76 -10.83
CA MET A 175 -50.04 -40.39 -10.59
C MET A 175 -50.96 -39.76 -9.54
#